data_AF-A0A9X4L557-F1
#
_entry.id   AF-A0A9X4L557-F1
#
_cell.length_a   1.000
_cell.length_b   1.000
_cell.length_c   1.000
_cell.angle_alpha   90.00
_cell.angle_beta   90.00
_cell.angle_gamma   90.00
#
_symmetry.space_group_name_H-M   'P 1'
#
loop_
_entity.id
_entity.type
_entity.pdbx_description
1 polymer ?
#
loop_
_entity_poly.entity_id
_entity_poly.type
_entity_poly.pdbx_seq_one_letter_code
_entity_poly.pdbx_strand_id
1 'polypeptide(L)'
;MGNYTDLLNEFGEEKLGVMLTNSAGEIGNAIDSNSLLMAYNEIKDENDDLNHLDVMTNDEEFFELLNASKKDIAFMVAFGEYNPHDEYVTLNGYENIVSFNESQYNMMLKDDASDIMKTYFENLNNNEVEFIEGIYEPTREILLEYHWEG
;
A
#
# COMPACT_ATOMS: atom_id res chain seq x y z
N MET A 1 16.95 19.73 -6.35
CA MET A 1 15.49 19.91 -6.46
C MET A 1 14.90 18.53 -6.31
N GLY A 2 13.85 18.38 -5.50
CA GLY A 2 13.24 17.07 -5.25
C GLY A 2 12.26 16.72 -6.36
N ASN A 3 12.02 15.42 -6.57
CA ASN A 3 11.16 14.88 -7.62
C ASN A 3 9.76 15.54 -7.66
N TYR A 4 9.15 15.79 -6.49
CA TYR A 4 7.86 16.50 -6.41
C TYR A 4 7.95 17.97 -6.86
N THR A 5 9.04 18.66 -6.53
CA THR A 5 9.28 20.03 -7.01
C THR A 5 9.40 20.07 -8.53
N ASP A 6 9.96 19.03 -9.14
CA ASP A 6 10.07 18.96 -10.58
C ASP A 6 8.68 18.77 -11.24
N LEU A 7 7.81 17.94 -10.67
CA LEU A 7 6.41 17.83 -11.10
C LEU A 7 5.64 19.15 -10.95
N LEU A 8 5.84 19.87 -9.84
CA LEU A 8 5.23 21.18 -9.61
C LEU A 8 5.68 22.20 -10.66
N ASN A 9 6.96 22.22 -11.00
CA ASN A 9 7.51 23.11 -12.02
C ASN A 9 7.01 22.75 -13.44
N GLU A 10 6.77 21.47 -13.71
CA GLU A 10 6.35 20.99 -15.02
C GLU A 10 4.85 21.19 -15.28
N PHE A 11 4.00 20.83 -14.31
CA PHE A 11 2.55 20.80 -14.46
C PHE A 11 1.82 21.98 -13.80
N GLY A 12 2.49 22.68 -12.89
CA GLY A 12 1.95 23.80 -12.14
C GLY A 12 1.22 23.37 -10.86
N GLU A 13 1.46 24.11 -9.78
CA GLU A 13 0.93 23.84 -8.43
C GLU A 13 -0.61 23.76 -8.38
N GLU A 14 -1.30 24.64 -9.11
CA GLU A 14 -2.77 24.67 -9.12
C GLU A 14 -3.42 23.44 -9.76
N LYS A 15 -2.70 22.71 -10.62
CA LYS A 15 -3.23 21.58 -11.39
C LYS A 15 -2.74 20.23 -10.89
N LEU A 16 -1.51 20.16 -10.39
CA LEU A 16 -0.85 18.90 -10.06
C LEU A 16 -1.70 18.04 -9.12
N GLY A 17 -2.23 18.62 -8.04
CA GLY A 17 -3.04 17.86 -7.08
C GLY A 17 -4.28 17.21 -7.71
N VAL A 18 -4.99 17.93 -8.56
CA VAL A 18 -6.17 17.41 -9.29
C VAL A 18 -5.76 16.30 -10.26
N MET A 19 -4.64 16.48 -10.96
CA MET A 19 -4.12 15.49 -11.90
C MET A 19 -3.70 14.19 -11.19
N LEU A 20 -3.02 14.30 -10.04
CA LEU A 20 -2.63 13.16 -9.22
C LEU A 20 -3.85 12.38 -8.71
N THR A 21 -4.86 13.08 -8.16
CA THR A 21 -6.08 12.44 -7.67
C THR A 21 -6.86 11.74 -8.79
N ASN A 22 -6.97 12.36 -9.97
CA ASN A 22 -7.70 11.77 -11.10
C ASN A 22 -6.98 10.56 -11.71
N SER A 23 -5.65 10.54 -11.65
CA SER A 23 -4.82 9.49 -12.26
C SER A 23 -4.33 8.46 -11.23
N ALA A 24 -4.76 8.56 -9.97
CA ALA A 24 -4.25 7.74 -8.86
C ALA A 24 -4.32 6.24 -9.15
N GLY A 25 -5.44 5.76 -9.69
CA GLY A 25 -5.62 4.37 -10.08
C GLY A 25 -4.68 3.92 -11.19
N GLU A 26 -4.45 4.74 -12.22
CA GLU A 26 -3.54 4.42 -13.31
C GLU A 26 -2.09 4.40 -12.81
N ILE A 27 -1.71 5.36 -11.97
CA ILE A 27 -0.39 5.45 -11.35
C ILE A 27 -0.15 4.23 -10.46
N GLY A 28 -1.10 3.90 -9.58
CA GLY A 28 -0.99 2.73 -8.69
C GLY A 28 -0.83 1.42 -9.45
N ASN A 29 -1.52 1.28 -10.58
CA ASN A 29 -1.37 0.11 -11.45
C ASN A 29 0.00 0.06 -12.15
N ALA A 30 0.60 1.21 -12.48
CA ALA A 30 1.87 1.29 -13.21
C ALA A 30 3.13 1.14 -12.33
N ILE A 31 3.08 1.50 -11.04
CA ILE A 31 4.24 1.42 -10.14
C ILE A 31 4.52 -0.01 -9.66
N ASP A 32 5.68 -0.30 -9.08
CA ASP A 32 5.97 -1.62 -8.53
C ASP A 32 5.36 -1.82 -7.12
N SER A 33 5.24 -3.08 -6.68
CA SER A 33 4.63 -3.41 -5.38
C SER A 33 5.42 -2.87 -4.18
N ASN A 34 6.74 -2.65 -4.28
CA ASN A 34 7.48 -2.02 -3.18
C ASN A 34 7.11 -0.53 -3.06
N SER A 35 7.00 0.16 -4.20
CA SER A 35 6.52 1.55 -4.21
C SER A 35 5.09 1.67 -3.66
N LEU A 36 4.20 0.73 -3.99
CA LEU A 36 2.86 0.66 -3.39
C LEU A 36 2.91 0.40 -1.88
N LEU A 37 3.75 -0.52 -1.44
CA LEU A 37 3.93 -0.82 -0.02
C LEU A 37 4.46 0.40 0.74
N MET A 38 5.38 1.16 0.16
CA MET A 38 5.84 2.43 0.74
C MET A 38 4.69 3.42 0.86
N ALA A 39 3.89 3.60 -0.19
CA ALA A 39 2.73 4.49 -0.14
C ALA A 39 1.70 4.04 0.91
N TYR A 40 1.40 2.74 0.99
CA TYR A 40 0.52 2.18 2.00
C TYR A 40 1.03 2.43 3.42
N ASN A 41 2.33 2.23 3.68
CA ASN A 41 2.90 2.45 5.00
C ASN A 41 2.78 3.89 5.51
N GLU A 42 2.69 4.87 4.61
CA GLU A 42 2.48 6.28 4.96
C GLU A 42 1.02 6.58 5.34
N ILE A 43 0.06 5.73 4.97
CA ILE A 43 -1.39 5.99 5.15
C ILE A 43 -2.12 4.95 6.01
N LYS A 44 -1.48 3.83 6.36
CA LYS A 44 -2.15 2.67 6.97
C LYS A 44 -2.84 2.98 8.30
N ASP A 45 -2.36 3.96 9.05
CA ASP A 45 -2.93 4.34 10.35
C ASP A 45 -4.23 5.19 10.23
N GLU A 46 -4.57 5.61 9.00
CA GLU A 46 -5.69 6.53 8.73
C GLU A 46 -6.83 5.89 7.95
N ASN A 47 -6.61 4.70 7.37
CA ASN A 47 -7.56 4.05 6.48
C ASN A 47 -7.92 2.62 6.93
N ASP A 48 -9.01 2.53 7.71
CA ASP A 48 -9.52 1.25 8.22
C ASP A 48 -9.92 0.26 7.11
N ASP A 49 -10.28 0.75 5.92
CA ASP A 49 -10.69 -0.09 4.78
C ASP A 49 -9.49 -0.84 4.16
N LEU A 50 -8.25 -0.45 4.49
CA LEU A 50 -7.02 -1.10 4.02
C LEU A 50 -6.35 -1.99 5.08
N ASN A 51 -6.98 -2.18 6.25
CA ASN A 51 -6.42 -2.95 7.36
C ASN A 51 -6.08 -4.42 6.99
N HIS A 52 -6.71 -4.99 5.96
CA HIS A 52 -6.37 -6.35 5.49
C HIS A 52 -4.99 -6.44 4.81
N LEU A 53 -4.39 -5.30 4.47
CA LEU A 53 -3.02 -5.20 3.98
C LEU A 53 -1.99 -5.10 5.12
N ASP A 54 -2.43 -4.89 6.37
CA ASP A 54 -1.55 -4.90 7.53
C ASP A 54 -1.14 -6.34 7.87
N VAL A 55 -0.02 -6.75 7.28
CA VAL A 55 0.59 -8.06 7.46
C VAL A 55 1.94 -7.93 8.16
N MET A 56 2.31 -8.96 8.89
CA MET A 56 3.60 -9.08 9.56
C MET A 56 4.46 -10.15 8.91
N THR A 57 5.76 -10.13 9.18
CA THR A 57 6.64 -11.27 8.85
C THR A 57 6.14 -12.51 9.59
N ASN A 58 6.09 -13.65 8.90
CA ASN A 58 5.73 -14.94 9.49
C ASN A 58 6.92 -15.54 10.25
N ASP A 59 7.20 -14.98 11.43
CA ASP A 59 8.27 -15.42 12.31
C ASP A 59 7.80 -15.56 13.77
N GLU A 60 8.74 -15.81 14.68
CA GLU A 60 8.44 -16.00 16.11
C GLU A 60 7.87 -14.72 16.76
N GLU A 61 8.22 -13.54 16.26
CA GLU A 61 7.76 -12.26 16.80
C GLU A 61 6.23 -12.11 16.67
N PHE A 62 5.66 -12.50 15.53
CA PHE A 62 4.20 -12.52 15.36
C PHE A 62 3.51 -13.35 16.45
N PHE A 63 4.00 -14.57 16.71
CA PHE A 63 3.39 -15.45 17.72
C PHE A 63 3.57 -14.93 19.15
N GLU A 64 4.68 -14.24 19.44
CA GLU A 64 4.90 -13.60 20.74
C GLU A 64 3.91 -12.45 20.98
N LEU A 65 3.58 -11.68 19.92
CA LEU A 65 2.65 -10.55 20.00
C LEU A 65 1.19 -10.96 20.21
N LEU A 66 0.78 -12.14 19.74
CA LEU A 66 -0.58 -12.66 19.92
C LEU A 66 -0.98 -12.83 21.38
N ASN A 67 -0.01 -12.95 22.30
CA ASN A 67 -0.25 -13.18 23.73
C ASN A 67 -1.26 -14.31 23.99
N ALA A 68 -1.18 -15.37 23.18
CA ALA A 68 -2.12 -16.49 23.17
C ALA A 68 -1.47 -17.77 23.70
N SER A 69 -2.26 -18.68 24.27
CA SER A 69 -1.71 -19.98 24.66
C SER A 69 -1.41 -20.83 23.43
N LYS A 70 -0.51 -21.82 23.57
CA LYS A 70 -0.23 -22.79 22.49
C LYS A 70 -1.48 -23.50 21.97
N LYS A 71 -2.47 -23.71 22.85
CA LYS A 71 -3.75 -24.33 22.49
C LYS A 71 -4.58 -23.38 21.61
N ASP A 72 -4.59 -22.09 21.93
CA ASP A 72 -5.33 -21.08 21.17
C ASP A 72 -4.71 -20.88 19.79
N ILE A 73 -3.38 -20.76 19.72
CA ILE A 73 -2.64 -20.71 18.44
C ILE A 73 -2.95 -21.94 17.58
N ALA A 74 -2.98 -23.14 18.17
CA ALA A 74 -3.33 -24.35 17.42
C ALA A 74 -4.75 -24.30 16.83
N PHE A 75 -5.70 -23.67 17.52
CA PHE A 75 -7.05 -23.45 16.98
C PHE A 75 -7.07 -22.37 15.90
N MET A 76 -6.40 -21.25 16.11
CA MET A 76 -6.30 -20.16 15.13
C MET A 76 -5.67 -20.64 13.82
N VAL A 77 -4.67 -21.52 13.89
CA VAL A 77 -4.08 -22.19 12.71
C VAL A 77 -5.08 -23.20 12.10
N ALA A 78 -5.74 -24.02 12.90
CA ALA A 78 -6.63 -25.08 12.41
C ALA A 78 -7.90 -24.54 11.71
N PHE A 79 -8.37 -23.35 12.09
CA PHE A 79 -9.51 -22.67 11.47
C PHE A 79 -9.10 -21.55 10.51
N GLY A 80 -7.79 -21.33 10.36
CA GLY A 80 -7.22 -20.36 9.45
C GLY A 80 -6.71 -20.99 8.16
N GLU A 81 -6.03 -20.18 7.36
CA GLU A 81 -5.36 -20.57 6.13
C GLU A 81 -3.86 -20.35 6.29
N TYR A 82 -3.29 -20.93 7.34
CA TYR A 82 -1.88 -20.75 7.70
C TYR A 82 -0.98 -21.82 7.09
N ASN A 83 0.10 -21.36 6.47
CA ASN A 83 1.22 -22.16 5.99
C ASN A 83 2.53 -21.64 6.62
N PRO A 84 3.28 -22.47 7.35
CA PRO A 84 4.53 -22.05 8.01
C PRO A 84 5.68 -21.74 7.04
N HIS A 85 5.49 -21.96 5.74
CA HIS A 85 6.47 -21.65 4.71
C HIS A 85 6.22 -20.32 3.98
N ASP A 86 5.09 -19.68 4.23
CA ASP A 86 4.78 -18.38 3.65
C ASP A 86 5.54 -17.26 4.39
N GLU A 87 5.87 -16.17 3.69
CA GLU A 87 6.68 -15.09 4.25
C GLU A 87 5.91 -14.12 5.16
N TYR A 88 4.60 -13.97 4.94
CA TYR A 88 3.76 -12.99 5.64
C TYR A 88 2.58 -13.64 6.36
N VAL A 89 2.07 -12.97 7.39
CA VAL A 89 0.98 -13.45 8.23
C VAL A 89 0.12 -12.31 8.77
N THR A 90 -1.19 -12.56 8.93
CA THR A 90 -2.12 -11.65 9.62
C THR A 90 -3.24 -12.43 10.30
N LEU A 91 -4.13 -11.71 10.99
CA LEU A 91 -5.37 -12.25 11.52
C LEU A 91 -6.54 -11.83 10.64
N ASN A 92 -7.39 -12.78 10.25
CA ASN A 92 -8.65 -12.44 9.59
C ASN A 92 -9.69 -11.90 10.60
N GLY A 93 -10.87 -11.52 10.12
CA GLY A 93 -11.95 -11.00 10.97
C GLY A 93 -12.50 -11.95 12.04
N TYR A 94 -12.06 -13.21 12.07
CA TYR A 94 -12.38 -14.19 13.12
C TYR A 94 -11.19 -14.47 14.05
N GLU A 95 -10.11 -13.68 13.95
CA GLU A 95 -8.84 -13.88 14.67
C GLU A 95 -8.18 -15.23 14.35
N ASN A 96 -8.46 -15.81 13.18
CA ASN A 96 -7.74 -16.97 12.68
C ASN A 96 -6.53 -16.51 11.86
N ILE A 97 -5.44 -17.27 11.96
CA ILE A 97 -4.18 -16.94 11.29
C ILE A 97 -4.30 -17.24 9.80
N VAL A 98 -3.98 -16.26 8.97
CA VAL A 98 -3.87 -16.40 7.50
C VAL A 98 -2.47 -15.99 7.10
N SER A 99 -1.83 -16.78 6.22
CA SER A 99 -0.51 -16.45 5.70
C SER A 99 -0.52 -16.22 4.20
N PHE A 100 0.49 -15.50 3.72
CA PHE A 100 0.64 -15.14 2.32
C PHE A 100 2.10 -15.29 1.93
N ASN A 101 2.34 -15.90 0.78
CA ASN A 101 3.64 -15.75 0.15
C ASN A 101 3.81 -14.35 -0.47
N GLU A 102 5.05 -14.00 -0.83
CA GLU A 102 5.37 -12.70 -1.45
C GLU A 102 4.51 -12.37 -2.68
N SER A 103 4.23 -13.35 -3.54
CA SER A 103 3.39 -13.13 -4.73
C SER A 103 1.94 -12.83 -4.37
N GLN A 104 1.40 -13.48 -3.34
CA GLN A 104 0.03 -13.23 -2.88
C GLN A 104 -0.09 -11.84 -2.26
N TYR A 105 0.86 -11.46 -1.41
CA TYR A 105 0.85 -10.15 -0.79
C TYR A 105 1.02 -9.02 -1.82
N ASN A 106 1.92 -9.18 -2.79
CA ASN A 106 2.07 -8.24 -3.89
C ASN A 106 0.81 -8.09 -4.75
N MET A 107 0.02 -9.16 -4.88
CA MET A 107 -1.27 -9.11 -5.57
C MET A 107 -2.32 -8.34 -4.77
N MET A 108 -2.38 -8.54 -3.44
CA MET A 108 -3.28 -7.77 -2.56
C MET A 108 -3.00 -6.27 -2.65
N LEU A 109 -1.73 -5.86 -2.55
CA LEU A 109 -1.33 -4.46 -2.72
C LEU A 109 -1.75 -3.90 -4.09
N LYS A 110 -1.73 -4.75 -5.12
CA LYS A 110 -2.10 -4.37 -6.49
C LYS A 110 -3.60 -4.24 -6.69
N ASP A 111 -4.38 -5.14 -6.09
CA ASP A 111 -5.84 -5.10 -6.16
C ASP A 111 -6.39 -3.81 -5.52
N ASP A 112 -5.73 -3.30 -4.47
CA ASP A 112 -6.08 -2.05 -3.79
C ASP A 112 -5.24 -0.83 -4.22
N ALA A 113 -4.46 -0.96 -5.31
CA ALA A 113 -3.51 0.08 -5.71
C ALA A 113 -4.16 1.45 -5.95
N SER A 114 -5.41 1.46 -6.42
CA SER A 114 -6.18 2.69 -6.63
C SER A 114 -6.49 3.40 -5.32
N ASP A 115 -6.94 2.67 -4.32
CA ASP A 115 -7.35 3.23 -3.04
C ASP A 115 -6.12 3.68 -2.24
N ILE A 116 -5.05 2.88 -2.26
CA ILE A 116 -3.74 3.26 -1.69
C ILE A 116 -3.26 4.59 -2.29
N MET A 117 -3.15 4.67 -3.62
CA MET A 117 -2.58 5.86 -4.26
C MET A 117 -3.47 7.08 -4.13
N LYS A 118 -4.80 6.90 -4.07
CA LYS A 118 -5.72 8.01 -3.90
C LYS A 118 -5.55 8.65 -2.52
N THR A 119 -5.59 7.85 -1.44
CA THR A 119 -5.37 8.36 -0.08
C THR A 119 -3.97 8.94 0.05
N TYR A 120 -2.95 8.27 -0.48
CA TYR A 120 -1.57 8.78 -0.46
C TYR A 120 -1.44 10.16 -1.14
N PHE A 121 -2.03 10.34 -2.32
CA PHE A 121 -1.97 11.63 -3.01
C PHE A 121 -2.81 12.72 -2.35
N GLU A 122 -3.93 12.36 -1.72
CA GLU A 122 -4.70 13.29 -0.89
C GLU A 122 -3.84 13.82 0.27
N ASN A 123 -3.16 12.94 0.99
CA ASN A 123 -2.26 13.31 2.10
C ASN A 123 -1.03 14.08 1.60
N LEU A 124 -0.48 13.71 0.44
CA LEU A 124 0.63 14.43 -0.19
C LEU A 124 0.23 15.88 -0.52
N ASN A 125 -0.96 16.09 -1.08
CA ASN A 125 -1.49 17.42 -1.38
C ASN A 125 -1.69 18.27 -0.12
N ASN A 126 -2.00 17.62 1.02
CA ASN A 126 -2.12 18.26 2.33
C ASN A 126 -0.76 18.49 3.03
N ASN A 127 0.35 18.03 2.43
CA ASN A 127 1.69 17.98 3.04
C ASN A 127 1.76 17.14 4.33
N GLU A 128 0.98 16.07 4.39
CA GLU A 128 0.97 15.12 5.52
C GLU A 128 2.01 14.00 5.33
N VAL A 129 2.36 13.70 4.07
CA VAL A 129 3.35 12.68 3.69
C VAL A 129 4.38 13.24 2.70
N GLU A 130 5.54 12.59 2.58
CA GLU A 130 6.57 12.96 1.60
C GLU A 130 6.40 12.22 0.27
N PHE A 131 6.91 12.83 -0.80
CA PHE A 131 6.88 12.23 -2.14
C PHE A 131 7.84 11.04 -2.24
N ILE A 132 7.33 9.88 -2.62
CA ILE A 132 8.12 8.66 -2.78
C ILE A 132 8.90 8.69 -4.11
N GLU A 133 10.20 8.46 -4.08
CA GLU A 133 11.01 8.52 -5.30
C GLU A 133 10.60 7.48 -6.35
N GLY A 134 10.25 6.26 -5.90
CA GLY A 134 9.89 5.14 -6.77
C GLY A 134 8.64 5.36 -7.64
N ILE A 135 7.79 6.32 -7.28
CA ILE A 135 6.57 6.62 -8.06
C ILE A 135 6.77 7.77 -9.06
N TYR A 136 7.93 8.45 -9.07
CA TYR A 136 8.15 9.66 -9.86
C TYR A 136 7.97 9.44 -11.37
N GLU A 137 8.75 8.53 -11.97
CA GLU A 137 8.74 8.34 -13.43
C GLU A 137 7.36 7.88 -13.93
N PRO A 138 6.71 6.85 -13.34
CA PRO A 138 5.37 6.44 -13.79
C PRO A 138 4.32 7.55 -13.62
N THR A 139 4.40 8.31 -12.52
CA THR A 139 3.52 9.47 -12.31
C THR A 139 3.71 10.47 -13.44
N ARG A 140 4.95 10.88 -13.70
CA ARG A 140 5.26 11.87 -14.73
C ARG A 140 4.79 11.43 -16.11
N GLU A 141 5.02 10.18 -16.49
CA GLU A 141 4.60 9.63 -17.78
C GLU A 141 3.07 9.68 -17.95
N ILE A 142 2.31 9.22 -16.94
CA ILE A 142 0.84 9.24 -16.99
C ILE A 142 0.31 10.66 -17.02
N LEU A 143 0.87 11.56 -16.20
CA LEU A 143 0.46 12.95 -16.18
C LEU A 143 0.71 13.66 -17.52
N LEU A 144 1.79 13.30 -18.24
CA LEU A 144 2.03 13.81 -19.58
C LEU A 144 0.94 13.38 -20.56
N GLU A 145 0.42 12.15 -20.48
CA GLU A 145 -0.68 11.70 -21.34
C GLU A 145 -1.96 12.52 -21.10
N TYR A 146 -2.32 12.74 -19.83
CA TYR A 146 -3.45 13.58 -19.44
C TYR A 146 -3.32 15.04 -19.89
N HIS A 147 -2.09 15.58 -19.83
CA HIS A 147 -1.84 16.98 -20.17
C HIS A 147 -2.01 17.31 -21.66
N TRP A 148 -2.06 16.29 -22.53
CA TRP A 148 -2.27 16.45 -23.97
C TRP A 148 -3.75 16.40 -24.36
N GLU A 149 -4.62 15.93 -23.47
CA GLU A 149 -6.06 15.79 -23.72
C GLU A 149 -6.92 16.97 -23.20
N GLY A 150 -6.35 17.87 -22.38
CA GLY A 150 -7.02 19.05 -21.80
C GLY A 150 -6.61 20.39 -22.40
#